data_AF-A0A072NNF4-F1
#
_entry.id   AF-A0A072NNF4-F1
#
_cell.length_a   1.000
_cell.length_b   1.000
_cell.length_c   1.000
_cell.angle_alpha   90.00
_cell.angle_beta   90.00
_cell.angle_gamma   90.00
#
_symmetry.space_group_name_H-M   'P 1'
#
loop_
_entity.id
_entity.type
_entity.pdbx_description
1 polymer ?
#
loop_
_entity_poly.entity_id
_entity_poly.type
_entity_poly.pdbx_seq_one_letter_code
_entity_poly.pdbx_strand_id
1 'polypeptide(L)'
;MKKIIVLLSVLFLTLGLAMPVWAQNDKAGQPETKVQLTEAQKKELADIHEDILENKLELIDKHVEFGIITKEKGDMIKAKIQEKAKMMKENGYMPGACMHKDHNGHKMRGEGDQ
;
A
#
# COMPACT_ATOMS: atom_id res chain seq x y z
N MET A 1 33.26 21.15 43.23
CA MET A 1 32.95 20.06 42.28
C MET A 1 31.52 20.10 41.75
N LYS A 2 30.48 20.29 42.59
CA LYS A 2 29.07 20.33 42.13
C LYS A 2 28.74 21.44 41.10
N LYS A 3 29.38 22.62 41.19
CA LYS A 3 29.18 23.74 40.24
C LYS A 3 29.87 23.54 38.88
N ILE A 4 30.90 22.70 38.81
CA ILE A 4 31.62 22.38 37.56
C ILE A 4 30.85 21.32 36.75
N ILE A 5 30.17 20.40 37.44
CA ILE A 5 29.31 19.38 36.81
C ILE A 5 28.12 20.02 36.08
N VAL A 6 27.54 21.09 36.66
CA VAL A 6 26.42 21.84 36.04
C VAL A 6 26.87 22.63 34.80
N LEU A 7 28.11 23.12 34.76
CA LEU A 7 28.66 23.83 33.59
C LEU A 7 29.00 22.89 32.43
N LEU A 8 29.46 21.66 32.73
CA LEU A 8 29.75 20.63 31.72
C LEU A 8 28.49 20.04 31.06
N SER A 9 27.37 19.95 31.79
CA SER A 9 26.09 19.49 31.23
C SER A 9 25.44 20.48 30.26
N VAL A 10 25.68 21.78 30.43
CA VAL A 10 25.11 22.81 29.53
C VAL A 10 25.86 22.86 28.18
N LEU A 11 27.15 22.54 28.17
CA LEU A 11 27.95 22.51 26.93
C LEU A 11 27.62 21.31 26.02
N PHE A 12 27.16 20.19 26.59
CA PHE A 12 26.75 19.01 25.82
C PHE A 12 25.38 19.16 25.15
N LEU A 13 24.51 20.05 25.65
CA LEU A 13 23.15 20.21 25.13
C LEU A 13 23.10 21.01 23.82
N THR A 14 24.10 21.86 23.54
CA THR A 14 24.11 22.72 22.35
C THR A 14 24.76 22.08 21.12
N LEU A 15 25.46 20.95 21.28
CA LEU A 15 26.18 20.28 20.18
C LEU A 15 25.31 19.31 19.35
N GLY A 16 24.04 19.13 19.71
CA GLY A 16 23.10 18.23 19.00
C GLY A 16 22.38 18.86 17.80
N LEU A 17 22.47 20.18 17.59
CA LEU A 17 21.70 20.91 16.56
C LEU A 17 22.40 21.03 15.20
N ALA A 18 23.63 20.53 15.07
CA ALA A 18 24.43 20.67 13.84
C ALA A 18 24.73 19.32 13.15
N MET A 19 24.00 18.24 13.46
CA MET A 19 24.14 17.01 12.69
C MET A 19 23.38 17.17 11.36
N PRO A 20 24.05 17.02 10.19
CA PRO A 20 23.32 16.84 8.96
C PRO A 20 22.47 15.56 9.07
N VAL A 21 21.16 15.72 8.94
CA VAL A 21 20.26 14.59 8.70
C VAL A 21 20.59 14.09 7.30
N TRP A 22 21.33 12.98 7.23
CA TRP A 22 21.43 12.21 6.00
C TRP A 22 20.07 11.55 5.79
N ALA A 23 19.16 12.25 5.12
CA ALA A 23 18.03 11.60 4.49
C ALA A 23 18.64 10.66 3.44
N GLN A 24 18.72 9.38 3.79
CA GLN A 24 19.13 8.31 2.89
C GLN A 24 18.12 8.26 1.75
N ASN A 25 18.41 9.00 0.69
CA ASN A 25 17.62 9.07 -0.52
C ASN A 25 17.94 7.84 -1.38
N ASP A 26 17.70 6.66 -0.82
CA ASP A 26 17.88 5.38 -1.50
C ASP A 26 16.64 5.07 -2.33
N LYS A 27 16.44 5.85 -3.38
CA LYS A 27 15.62 5.43 -4.52
C LYS A 27 16.41 5.59 -5.81
N ALA A 28 17.58 4.94 -5.84
CA ALA A 28 18.29 4.65 -7.06
C ALA A 28 18.62 3.15 -7.08
N GLY A 29 17.74 2.37 -7.72
CA GLY A 29 18.01 1.02 -8.19
C GLY A 29 18.43 0.01 -7.12
N GLN A 30 17.49 -0.47 -6.30
CA GLN A 30 17.68 -1.82 -5.78
C GLN A 30 17.56 -2.79 -6.97
N PRO A 31 18.49 -3.73 -7.17
CA PRO A 31 18.32 -4.77 -8.16
C PRO A 31 17.04 -5.53 -7.81
N GLU A 32 16.08 -5.58 -8.75
CA GLU A 32 14.90 -6.43 -8.63
C GLU A 32 15.36 -7.88 -8.52
N THR A 33 15.60 -8.32 -7.30
CA THR A 33 15.97 -9.70 -7.03
C THR A 33 14.69 -10.47 -7.28
N LYS A 34 14.64 -11.22 -8.39
CA LYS A 34 13.45 -12.00 -8.77
C LYS A 34 13.24 -13.11 -7.73
N VAL A 35 12.50 -12.80 -6.68
CA VAL A 35 12.19 -13.73 -5.59
C VAL A 35 11.31 -14.84 -6.16
N GLN A 36 11.80 -16.08 -6.06
CA GLN A 36 11.02 -17.28 -6.41
C GLN A 36 10.45 -17.86 -5.13
N LEU A 37 9.12 -17.90 -5.04
CA LEU A 37 8.43 -18.49 -3.89
C LEU A 37 8.42 -20.03 -3.99
N THR A 38 8.60 -20.68 -2.84
CA THR A 38 8.37 -22.13 -2.69
C THR A 38 6.87 -22.44 -2.78
N GLU A 39 6.53 -23.71 -3.06
CA GLU A 39 5.12 -24.14 -3.13
C GLU A 39 4.38 -23.94 -1.79
N ALA A 40 5.07 -24.14 -0.66
CA ALA A 40 4.50 -23.88 0.66
C ALA A 40 4.17 -22.39 0.86
N GLN A 41 5.07 -21.49 0.46
CA GLN A 41 4.84 -20.04 0.54
C GLN A 41 3.71 -19.59 -0.40
N LYS A 42 3.62 -20.14 -1.61
CA LYS A 42 2.51 -19.84 -2.52
C LYS A 42 1.17 -20.31 -1.95
N LYS A 43 1.15 -21.46 -1.29
CA LYS A 43 -0.05 -21.98 -0.62
C LYS A 43 -0.46 -21.05 0.54
N GLU A 44 0.48 -20.66 1.39
CA GLU A 44 0.20 -19.73 2.49
C GLU A 44 -0.40 -18.40 1.97
N LEU A 45 0.17 -17.86 0.90
CA LEU A 45 -0.40 -16.67 0.24
C LEU A 45 -1.78 -16.92 -0.36
N ALA A 46 -2.00 -18.10 -0.95
CA ALA A 46 -3.29 -18.46 -1.53
C ALA A 46 -4.39 -18.50 -0.46
N ASP A 47 -4.12 -19.16 0.67
CA ASP A 47 -5.05 -19.29 1.79
C ASP A 47 -5.42 -17.90 2.35
N ILE A 48 -4.42 -17.03 2.58
CA ILE A 48 -4.66 -15.64 3.01
C ILE A 48 -5.50 -14.86 1.99
N HIS A 49 -5.24 -15.05 0.70
CA HIS A 49 -5.98 -14.37 -0.35
C HIS A 49 -7.43 -14.84 -0.47
N GLU A 50 -7.70 -16.11 -0.18
CA GLU A 50 -9.04 -16.69 -0.13
C GLU A 50 -9.85 -16.07 1.03
N ASP A 51 -9.28 -16.02 2.23
CA ASP A 51 -9.90 -15.36 3.38
C ASP A 51 -10.22 -13.89 3.08
N ILE A 52 -9.28 -13.17 2.46
CA ILE A 52 -9.49 -11.76 2.07
C ILE A 52 -10.61 -11.64 1.03
N LEU A 53 -10.72 -12.58 0.10
CA LEU A 53 -11.75 -12.58 -0.93
C LEU A 53 -13.13 -12.76 -0.30
N GLU A 54 -13.30 -13.76 0.57
CA GLU A 54 -14.55 -14.03 1.27
C GLU A 54 -15.00 -12.81 2.08
N ASN A 55 -14.10 -12.27 2.90
CA ASN A 55 -14.37 -11.08 3.71
C ASN A 55 -14.78 -9.86 2.86
N LYS A 56 -14.16 -9.68 1.68
CA LYS A 56 -14.53 -8.59 0.76
C LYS A 56 -15.91 -8.79 0.16
N LEU A 57 -16.28 -10.02 -0.20
CA LEU A 57 -17.60 -10.31 -0.75
C LEU A 57 -18.68 -10.09 0.32
N GLU A 58 -18.46 -10.59 1.54
CA GLU A 58 -19.35 -10.38 2.67
C GLU A 58 -19.54 -8.89 2.98
N LEU A 59 -18.44 -8.12 2.98
CA LEU A 59 -18.52 -6.67 3.19
C LEU A 59 -19.44 -6.00 2.16
N ILE A 60 -19.37 -6.38 0.88
CA ILE A 60 -20.25 -5.84 -0.15
C ILE A 60 -21.70 -6.25 0.07
N ASP A 61 -21.96 -7.50 0.48
CA ASP A 61 -23.30 -7.94 0.82
C ASP A 61 -23.87 -7.14 2.00
N LYS A 62 -23.07 -6.82 3.02
CA LYS A 62 -23.47 -5.91 4.11
C LYS A 62 -23.79 -4.49 3.63
N HIS A 63 -23.03 -3.97 2.66
CA HIS A 63 -23.35 -2.66 2.07
C HIS A 63 -24.69 -2.67 1.31
N VAL A 64 -25.04 -3.79 0.68
CA VAL A 64 -26.36 -3.98 0.05
C VAL A 64 -27.46 -4.10 1.11
N GLU A 65 -27.22 -4.91 2.14
CA GLU A 65 -28.16 -5.12 3.27
C GLU A 65 -28.50 -3.81 3.99
N PHE A 66 -27.49 -2.97 4.24
CA PHE A 66 -27.67 -1.66 4.89
C PHE A 66 -28.19 -0.57 3.94
N GLY A 67 -28.42 -0.89 2.67
CA GLY A 67 -28.91 0.06 1.67
C GLY A 67 -27.90 1.14 1.27
N ILE A 68 -26.62 0.97 1.60
CA ILE A 68 -25.54 1.91 1.21
C ILE A 68 -25.33 1.86 -0.31
N ILE A 69 -25.51 0.68 -0.91
CA ILE A 69 -25.45 0.48 -2.37
C ILE A 69 -26.63 -0.38 -2.84
N THR A 70 -27.00 -0.22 -4.11
CA THR A 70 -28.01 -1.09 -4.73
C THR A 70 -27.46 -2.50 -4.95
N LYS A 71 -28.35 -3.49 -5.02
CA LYS A 71 -27.99 -4.88 -5.34
C LYS A 71 -27.20 -4.99 -6.64
N GLU A 72 -27.66 -4.31 -7.69
CA GLU A 72 -26.99 -4.30 -9.00
C GLU A 72 -25.55 -3.79 -8.89
N LYS A 73 -25.33 -2.69 -8.15
CA LYS A 73 -23.99 -2.16 -7.91
C LYS A 73 -23.14 -3.11 -7.07
N GLY A 74 -23.71 -3.76 -6.06
CA GLY A 74 -23.05 -4.82 -5.30
C GLY A 74 -22.59 -5.97 -6.18
N ASP A 75 -23.46 -6.49 -7.04
CA ASP A 75 -23.16 -7.59 -7.96
C ASP A 75 -22.03 -7.22 -8.95
N MET A 76 -22.05 -5.99 -9.49
CA MET A 76 -20.94 -5.48 -10.33
C MET A 76 -19.61 -5.41 -9.57
N ILE A 77 -19.62 -4.97 -8.31
CA ILE A 77 -18.40 -4.86 -7.50
C ILE A 77 -17.86 -6.26 -7.18
N LYS A 78 -18.72 -7.20 -6.79
CA LYS A 78 -18.35 -8.60 -6.54
C LYS A 78 -17.70 -9.24 -7.77
N ALA A 79 -18.24 -9.00 -8.97
CA ALA A 79 -17.63 -9.49 -10.21
C ALA A 79 -16.19 -8.97 -10.42
N LYS A 80 -15.94 -7.67 -10.19
CA LYS A 80 -14.60 -7.08 -10.28
C LYS A 80 -13.63 -7.63 -9.23
N ILE A 81 -14.13 -7.89 -8.01
CA ILE A 81 -13.33 -8.50 -6.94
C ILE A 81 -12.88 -9.90 -7.36
N GLN A 82 -13.80 -10.70 -7.91
CA GLN A 82 -13.50 -12.05 -8.40
C GLN A 82 -12.54 -12.05 -9.59
N GLU A 83 -12.69 -11.11 -10.53
CA GLU A 83 -11.76 -10.92 -11.64
C GLU A 83 -10.34 -10.64 -11.12
N LYS A 84 -10.20 -9.71 -10.17
CA LYS A 84 -8.91 -9.43 -9.54
C LYS A 84 -8.33 -10.65 -8.81
N ALA A 85 -9.16 -11.44 -8.15
CA ALA A 85 -8.71 -12.65 -7.47
C ALA A 85 -8.11 -13.66 -8.46
N LYS A 86 -8.72 -13.84 -9.64
CA LYS A 86 -8.17 -14.68 -10.72
C LYS A 86 -6.81 -14.18 -11.20
N MET A 87 -6.70 -12.87 -11.47
CA MET A 87 -5.42 -12.27 -11.90
C MET A 87 -4.31 -12.43 -10.86
N MET A 88 -4.62 -12.27 -9.57
CA MET A 88 -3.64 -12.47 -8.50
C MET A 88 -3.17 -13.92 -8.43
N LYS A 89 -4.08 -14.89 -8.61
CA LYS A 89 -3.75 -16.31 -8.64
C LYS A 89 -2.85 -16.67 -9.83
N GLU A 90 -3.16 -16.17 -11.02
CA GLU A 90 -2.36 -16.39 -12.23
C GLU A 90 -0.94 -15.81 -12.11
N ASN A 91 -0.80 -14.68 -11.41
CA ASN A 91 0.48 -14.02 -11.19
C ASN A 91 1.25 -14.50 -9.95
N GLY A 92 0.79 -15.58 -9.30
CA GLY A 92 1.45 -16.14 -8.12
C GLY A 92 1.51 -15.20 -6.93
N TYR A 93 0.48 -14.36 -6.77
CA TYR A 93 0.30 -13.43 -5.64
C TYR A 93 1.37 -12.33 -5.51
N MET A 94 2.05 -11.99 -6.60
CA MET A 94 3.07 -10.93 -6.62
C MET A 94 2.45 -9.51 -6.55
N PRO A 95 2.90 -8.63 -5.62
CA PRO A 95 2.46 -7.25 -5.55
C PRO A 95 2.81 -6.45 -6.82
N GLY A 96 1.88 -5.65 -7.34
CA GLY A 96 2.12 -4.73 -8.46
C GLY A 96 1.83 -5.29 -9.86
N ALA A 97 1.51 -6.58 -9.98
CA ALA A 97 1.18 -7.18 -11.28
C ALA A 97 -0.22 -6.79 -11.83
N CYS A 98 -1.05 -6.14 -11.02
CA CYS A 98 -2.30 -5.52 -11.49
C CYS A 98 -1.98 -4.21 -12.21
N MET A 99 -1.62 -4.34 -13.50
CA MET A 99 -1.34 -3.27 -14.45
C MET A 99 -2.11 -1.97 -14.15
N HIS A 100 -1.41 -0.97 -13.63
CA HIS A 100 -1.77 0.41 -13.91
C HIS A 100 -1.48 0.59 -15.41
N LYS A 101 -2.53 0.58 -16.24
CA LYS A 101 -2.40 1.25 -17.53
C LYS A 101 -2.08 2.71 -17.20
N ASP A 102 -0.92 3.17 -17.62
CA ASP A 102 -0.51 4.56 -17.44
C ASP A 102 -1.66 5.48 -17.87
N HIS A 103 -2.30 6.15 -16.91
CA HIS A 103 -3.25 7.22 -17.19
C HIS A 103 -2.47 8.48 -17.58
N ASN A 104 -1.67 8.39 -18.64
CA ASN A 104 -1.15 9.56 -19.33
C ASN A 104 -2.32 10.22 -20.08
N GLY A 105 -3.04 11.12 -19.40
CA GLY A 105 -4.03 11.95 -20.09
C GLY A 105 -5.19 12.53 -19.28
N HIS A 106 -5.04 12.90 -18.01
CA HIS A 106 -5.94 13.91 -17.45
C HIS A 106 -5.45 15.29 -17.89
N LYS A 107 -5.90 15.75 -19.06
CA LYS A 107 -5.91 17.18 -19.39
C LYS A 107 -6.65 17.89 -18.26
N MET A 108 -5.99 18.85 -17.62
CA MET A 108 -6.62 19.79 -16.69
C MET A 108 -7.79 20.45 -17.44
N ARG A 109 -9.02 20.19 -17.00
CA ARG A 109 -10.19 20.97 -17.41
C ARG A 109 -10.09 22.29 -16.67
N GLY A 110 -9.33 23.23 -17.24
CA GLY A 110 -9.29 24.61 -16.80
C GLY A 110 -10.68 25.21 -16.88
N GLU A 111 -11.12 25.77 -15.76
CA GLU A 111 -12.24 26.69 -15.65
C GLU A 111 -12.05 27.89 -16.58
N GLY A 112 -13.14 28.36 -17.16
CA GLY A 112 -13.15 29.59 -17.95
C GLY A 112 -14.44 29.80 -18.74
N ASP A 113 -15.61 29.57 -18.12
CA ASP A 113 -16.86 30.18 -18.58
C ASP A 113 -17.07 31.45 -17.76
N GLN A 114 -16.71 32.61 -18.34
CA GLN A 114 -17.24 33.94 -18.05
C GLN A 114 -17.35 34.71 -19.37
#